data_AF-A0A2D6MCN3-F1
#
_entry.id   AF-A0A2D6MCN3-F1
#
_cell.length_a   1.000
_cell.length_b   1.000
_cell.length_c   1.000
_cell.angle_alpha   90.00
_cell.angle_beta   90.00
_cell.angle_gamma   90.00
#
_symmetry.space_group_name_H-M   'P 1'
#
loop_
_entity.id
_entity.type
_entity.pdbx_description
1 polymer ?
#
loop_
_entity_poly.entity_id
_entity_poly.type
_entity_poly.pdbx_seq_one_letter_code
_entity_poly.pdbx_strand_id
1 'polypeptide(L)'
;MRDLNEKVKIIEPSKEIFEIIRYYKKLVKAVLPKSKVTLIGSFAIPMCGKEEFDLLVEVKTDIKEVQGKVSKEGDGRFGIGPINDGEGFCRSKRRYGIICELHIVNPGHKKIKGYLDYVKRLKADPKFVKEFEELKRSLDGLPERVYKEKKLEFLNKYF
;
A
#
# COMPACT_ATOMS: atom_id res chain seq x y z
N MET A 1 0.52 -10.20 12.76
CA MET A 1 0.81 -11.11 11.62
C MET A 1 -0.46 -11.14 10.76
N ARG A 2 -0.41 -11.02 9.42
CA ARG A 2 -1.62 -11.11 8.58
C ARG A 2 -2.11 -12.57 8.56
N ASP A 3 -3.39 -12.78 8.75
CA ASP A 3 -4.00 -14.11 8.60
C ASP A 3 -4.07 -14.45 7.10
N LEU A 4 -3.37 -15.51 6.70
CA LEU A 4 -3.33 -15.95 5.30
C LEU A 4 -4.61 -16.69 4.86
N ASN A 5 -5.48 -17.02 5.82
CA ASN A 5 -6.79 -17.62 5.59
C ASN A 5 -7.92 -16.59 5.54
N GLU A 6 -7.64 -15.31 5.88
CA GLU A 6 -8.62 -14.23 5.71
C GLU A 6 -9.00 -14.13 4.23
N LYS A 7 -10.31 -14.09 3.95
CA LYS A 7 -10.81 -13.91 2.60
C LYS A 7 -10.53 -12.49 2.13
N VAL A 8 -9.97 -12.36 0.95
CA VAL A 8 -9.74 -11.08 0.31
C VAL A 8 -11.08 -10.50 -0.11
N LYS A 9 -11.25 -9.20 0.13
CA LYS A 9 -12.31 -8.41 -0.48
C LYS A 9 -11.72 -7.39 -1.44
N ILE A 10 -12.17 -7.43 -2.68
CA ILE A 10 -11.80 -6.52 -3.75
C ILE A 10 -12.81 -5.39 -3.80
N ILE A 11 -12.30 -4.17 -3.88
CA ILE A 11 -13.09 -2.94 -3.95
C ILE A 11 -12.71 -2.15 -5.18
N GLU A 12 -13.71 -1.47 -5.73
CA GLU A 12 -13.54 -0.56 -6.85
C GLU A 12 -13.01 0.80 -6.38
N PRO A 13 -12.22 1.50 -7.21
CA PRO A 13 -11.81 2.86 -6.92
C PRO A 13 -13.04 3.77 -6.85
N SER A 14 -13.17 4.53 -5.77
CA SER A 14 -14.30 5.44 -5.55
C SER A 14 -13.82 6.80 -5.06
N LYS A 15 -14.65 7.84 -5.23
CA LYS A 15 -14.35 9.18 -4.70
C LYS A 15 -14.05 9.12 -3.20
N GLU A 16 -14.86 8.39 -2.44
CA GLU A 16 -14.71 8.18 -0.99
C GLU A 16 -13.31 7.62 -0.63
N ILE A 17 -12.85 6.58 -1.34
CA ILE A 17 -11.51 6.01 -1.12
C ILE A 17 -10.43 7.07 -1.34
N PHE A 18 -10.53 7.88 -2.39
CA PHE A 18 -9.57 8.96 -2.63
C PHE A 18 -9.66 10.10 -1.61
N GLU A 19 -10.81 10.33 -0.98
CA GLU A 19 -10.92 11.24 0.17
C GLU A 19 -10.19 10.69 1.39
N ILE A 20 -10.37 9.40 1.67
CA ILE A 20 -9.68 8.68 2.77
C ILE A 20 -8.16 8.71 2.54
N ILE A 21 -7.69 8.45 1.31
CA ILE A 21 -6.26 8.55 0.95
C ILE A 21 -5.75 9.96 1.20
N ARG A 22 -6.49 11.00 0.79
CA ARG A 22 -6.12 12.41 1.05
C ARG A 22 -6.03 12.71 2.54
N TYR A 23 -6.97 12.20 3.34
CA TYR A 23 -6.95 12.30 4.80
C TYR A 23 -5.68 11.67 5.38
N TYR A 24 -5.37 10.42 5.03
CA TYR A 24 -4.18 9.74 5.54
C TYR A 24 -2.87 10.41 5.11
N LYS A 25 -2.79 10.93 3.87
CA LYS A 25 -1.62 11.71 3.44
C LYS A 25 -1.42 12.97 4.30
N LYS A 26 -2.50 13.69 4.62
CA LYS A 26 -2.45 14.85 5.52
C LYS A 26 -2.04 14.45 6.94
N LEU A 27 -2.59 13.36 7.44
CA LEU A 27 -2.27 12.83 8.77
C LEU A 27 -0.78 12.45 8.89
N VAL A 28 -0.26 11.66 7.95
CA VAL A 28 1.15 11.29 7.93
C VAL A 28 2.04 12.53 7.82
N LYS A 29 1.64 13.51 7.01
CA LYS A 29 2.36 14.80 6.91
C LYS A 29 2.31 15.63 8.19
N ALA A 30 1.24 15.58 8.97
CA ALA A 30 1.18 16.26 10.26
C ALA A 30 2.17 15.66 11.26
N VAL A 31 2.28 14.33 11.30
CA VAL A 31 3.22 13.61 12.19
C VAL A 31 4.67 13.72 11.68
N LEU A 32 4.86 13.68 10.36
CA LEU A 32 6.16 13.69 9.68
C LEU A 32 6.23 14.84 8.65
N PRO A 33 6.32 16.11 9.06
CA PRO A 33 6.23 17.27 8.15
C PRO A 33 7.25 17.26 7.00
N LYS A 34 8.47 16.80 7.30
CA LYS A 34 9.59 16.75 6.35
C LYS A 34 9.62 15.49 5.48
N SER A 35 8.70 14.54 5.68
CA SER A 35 8.64 13.31 4.88
C SER A 35 8.22 13.61 3.44
N LYS A 36 8.52 12.71 2.50
CA LYS A 36 7.84 12.68 1.19
C LYS A 36 6.84 11.53 1.20
N VAL A 37 5.58 11.80 0.87
CA VAL A 37 4.48 10.83 0.95
C VAL A 37 3.88 10.61 -0.45
N THR A 38 4.05 9.42 -0.98
CA THR A 38 3.63 9.04 -2.33
C THR A 38 2.62 7.90 -2.25
N LEU A 39 1.50 8.02 -2.97
CA LEU A 39 0.57 6.91 -3.14
C LEU A 39 1.18 5.89 -4.09
N ILE A 40 1.27 4.64 -3.66
CA ILE A 40 1.79 3.52 -4.45
C ILE A 40 0.73 2.41 -4.50
N GLY A 41 1.11 1.25 -5.05
CA GLY A 41 0.22 0.09 -5.08
C GLY A 41 -0.94 0.28 -6.05
N SER A 42 -2.07 -0.38 -5.76
CA SER A 42 -3.19 -0.42 -6.71
C SER A 42 -3.75 0.98 -6.95
N PHE A 43 -4.21 1.68 -5.91
CA PHE A 43 -4.88 2.98 -6.03
C PHE A 43 -4.02 4.14 -6.58
N ALA A 44 -2.71 3.95 -6.79
CA ALA A 44 -1.88 4.90 -7.53
C ALA A 44 -2.20 4.94 -9.04
N ILE A 45 -2.77 3.85 -9.56
CA ILE A 45 -3.52 3.78 -10.82
C ILE A 45 -4.98 3.55 -10.38
N PRO A 46 -5.97 4.37 -10.75
CA PRO A 46 -7.33 4.21 -10.25
C PRO A 46 -7.98 2.90 -10.75
N MET A 47 -7.58 1.77 -10.17
CA MET A 47 -7.91 0.39 -10.50
C MET A 47 -8.35 -0.34 -9.24
N CYS A 48 -9.10 -1.43 -9.39
CA CYS A 48 -9.57 -2.23 -8.27
C CYS A 48 -8.39 -2.81 -7.45
N GLY A 49 -8.65 -3.05 -6.17
CA GLY A 49 -7.65 -3.54 -5.24
C GLY A 49 -8.28 -4.14 -4.00
N LYS A 50 -7.46 -4.66 -3.11
CA LYS A 50 -7.95 -5.07 -1.79
C LYS A 50 -8.47 -3.86 -1.02
N GLU A 51 -9.15 -4.10 0.09
CA GLU A 51 -9.48 -3.10 1.11
C GLU A 51 -8.23 -2.56 1.87
N GLU A 52 -7.19 -2.22 1.11
CA GLU A 52 -5.88 -1.76 1.57
C GLU A 52 -5.26 -0.85 0.49
N PHE A 53 -4.72 0.29 0.90
CA PHE A 53 -3.91 1.16 0.05
C PHE A 53 -2.55 1.43 0.69
N ASP A 54 -1.57 1.71 -0.16
CA ASP A 54 -0.17 1.76 0.21
C ASP A 54 0.38 3.19 0.06
N LEU A 55 1.04 3.70 1.09
CA LEU A 55 1.77 4.97 1.05
C LEU A 55 3.27 4.72 1.23
N LEU A 56 4.06 5.15 0.25
CA LEU A 56 5.51 5.27 0.39
C LEU A 56 5.83 6.54 1.17
N VAL A 57 6.56 6.40 2.27
CA VAL A 57 6.96 7.48 3.17
C VAL A 57 8.49 7.53 3.23
N GLU A 58 9.08 8.54 2.59
CA GLU A 58 10.53 8.75 2.61
C GLU A 58 10.88 9.71 3.76
N VAL A 59 11.82 9.30 4.62
CA VAL A 59 12.23 10.04 5.84
C VAL A 59 13.75 10.03 5.98
N LYS A 60 14.35 11.09 6.52
CA LYS A 60 15.80 11.15 6.79
C LYS A 60 16.18 10.70 8.22
N THR A 61 15.20 10.21 8.96
CA THR A 61 15.31 9.84 10.38
C THR A 61 15.30 8.32 10.50
N ASP A 62 15.79 7.80 11.62
CA ASP A 62 15.75 6.37 11.91
C ASP A 62 14.33 5.79 11.75
N ILE A 63 14.24 4.63 11.10
CA ILE A 63 12.96 4.02 10.74
C ILE A 63 12.18 3.57 11.98
N LYS A 64 12.86 3.07 13.02
CA LYS A 64 12.19 2.63 14.26
C LYS A 64 11.60 3.82 14.99
N GLU A 65 12.36 4.93 15.07
CA GLU A 65 11.86 6.18 15.64
C GLU A 65 10.61 6.68 14.90
N VAL A 66 10.65 6.63 13.56
CA VAL A 66 9.51 7.03 12.72
C VAL A 66 8.31 6.12 12.94
N GLN A 67 8.49 4.79 12.98
CA GLN A 67 7.42 3.84 13.29
C GLN A 67 6.81 4.10 14.68
N GLY A 68 7.65 4.36 15.70
CA GLY A 68 7.20 4.70 17.04
C GLY A 68 6.39 5.99 17.07
N LYS A 69 6.87 7.03 16.38
CA LYS A 69 6.19 8.32 16.27
C LYS A 69 4.83 8.19 15.57
N VAL A 70 4.79 7.50 14.43
CA VAL A 70 3.55 7.26 13.68
C VAL A 70 2.55 6.41 14.48
N SER A 71 3.02 5.39 15.21
CA SER A 71 2.17 4.58 16.07
C SER A 71 1.52 5.42 17.19
N LYS A 72 2.31 6.29 17.83
CA LYS A 72 1.86 7.14 18.95
C LYS A 72 0.97 8.31 18.51
N GLU A 73 1.31 8.97 17.41
CA GLU A 73 0.70 10.25 16.99
C GLU A 73 -0.24 10.13 15.77
N GLY A 74 -0.18 9.01 15.02
CA GLY A 74 -0.94 8.80 13.79
C GLY A 74 -2.35 8.26 14.00
N ASP A 75 -3.28 9.10 14.50
CA ASP A 75 -4.69 8.73 14.78
C ASP A 75 -4.82 7.56 15.80
N GLY A 76 -3.78 7.35 16.62
CA GLY A 76 -3.72 6.37 17.72
C GLY A 76 -3.85 4.90 17.29
N ARG A 77 -3.59 4.56 16.01
CA ARG A 77 -4.02 3.29 15.40
C ARG A 77 -3.10 2.69 14.33
N PHE A 78 -1.91 3.23 14.09
CA PHE A 78 -0.93 2.52 13.28
C PHE A 78 -0.21 1.47 14.14
N GLY A 79 -0.41 0.20 13.83
CA GLY A 79 0.37 -0.88 14.39
C GLY A 79 1.77 -0.90 13.78
N ILE A 80 2.78 -1.07 14.62
CA ILE A 80 4.18 -1.25 14.19
C ILE A 80 4.29 -2.64 13.53
N GLY A 81 4.71 -2.65 12.27
CA GLY A 81 5.07 -3.85 11.52
C GLY A 81 6.57 -4.14 11.59
N PRO A 82 7.02 -5.19 10.90
CA PRO A 82 8.44 -5.52 10.85
C PRO A 82 9.26 -4.43 10.14
N ILE A 83 10.58 -4.54 10.23
CA ILE A 83 11.51 -3.84 9.34
C ILE A 83 12.24 -4.91 8.53
N ASN A 84 12.08 -4.89 7.20
CA ASN A 84 12.67 -5.87 6.30
C ASN A 84 13.52 -5.15 5.25
N ASP A 85 14.80 -5.52 5.17
CA ASP A 85 15.77 -4.95 4.23
C ASP A 85 15.85 -3.41 4.25
N GLY A 86 15.73 -2.79 5.44
CA GLY A 86 15.75 -1.32 5.57
C GLY A 86 14.45 -0.61 5.17
N GLU A 87 13.35 -1.35 5.04
CA GLU A 87 11.99 -0.81 4.91
C GLU A 87 11.16 -1.16 6.15
N GLY A 88 10.62 -0.14 6.82
CA GLY A 88 9.70 -0.30 7.95
C GLY A 88 8.25 -0.26 7.52
N PHE A 89 7.41 -1.04 8.19
CA PHE A 89 5.98 -1.10 7.90
C PHE A 89 5.15 -0.57 9.06
N CYS A 90 4.11 0.21 8.76
CA CYS A 90 3.08 0.57 9.74
C CYS A 90 1.71 0.37 9.11
N ARG A 91 0.78 -0.29 9.82
CA ARG A 91 -0.54 -0.62 9.29
C ARG A 91 -1.63 0.01 10.14
N SER A 92 -2.54 0.77 9.54
CA SER A 92 -3.68 1.32 10.28
C SER A 92 -4.66 0.21 10.67
N LYS A 93 -5.46 0.45 11.71
CA LYS A 93 -6.71 -0.30 11.87
C LYS A 93 -7.61 -0.08 10.65
N ARG A 94 -8.46 -1.08 10.35
CA ARG A 94 -9.49 -0.99 9.31
C ARG A 94 -10.54 0.05 9.74
N ARG A 95 -10.52 1.23 9.13
CA ARG A 95 -11.41 2.35 9.42
C ARG A 95 -11.92 2.89 8.09
N TYR A 96 -13.20 3.28 8.03
CA TYR A 96 -13.85 3.65 6.75
C TYR A 96 -13.79 2.52 5.71
N GLY A 97 -13.86 1.26 6.17
CA GLY A 97 -13.83 0.08 5.32
C GLY A 97 -12.46 -0.28 4.69
N ILE A 98 -11.42 0.54 4.89
CA ILE A 98 -10.13 0.36 4.21
C ILE A 98 -8.95 0.47 5.19
N ILE A 99 -7.82 -0.15 4.83
CA ILE A 99 -6.58 -0.12 5.58
C ILE A 99 -5.55 0.75 4.86
N CYS A 100 -4.79 1.55 5.61
CA CYS A 100 -3.61 2.25 5.13
C CYS A 100 -2.36 1.47 5.57
N GLU A 101 -1.53 1.05 4.63
CA GLU A 101 -0.20 0.50 4.90
C GLU A 101 0.88 1.52 4.51
N LEU A 102 1.77 1.82 5.45
CA LEU A 102 2.90 2.71 5.25
C LEU A 102 4.15 1.89 4.99
N HIS A 103 4.84 2.24 3.91
CA HIS A 103 6.15 1.76 3.52
C HIS A 103 7.17 2.85 3.84
N ILE A 104 7.86 2.74 4.97
CA ILE A 104 8.76 3.76 5.49
C ILE A 104 10.19 3.42 5.10
N VAL A 105 10.85 4.32 4.37
CA VAL A 105 12.21 4.12 3.86
C VAL A 105 13.05 5.39 3.95
N ASN A 106 14.37 5.24 3.94
CA ASN A 106 15.29 6.35 3.76
C ASN A 106 15.38 6.78 2.28
N PRO A 107 15.62 8.07 1.97
CA PRO A 107 15.92 8.51 0.61
C PRO A 107 17.04 7.68 -0.03
N GLY A 108 16.88 7.34 -1.31
CA GLY A 108 17.84 6.51 -2.04
C GLY A 108 17.66 5.00 -1.82
N HIS A 109 16.72 4.56 -0.98
CA HIS A 109 16.43 3.14 -0.79
C HIS A 109 16.00 2.45 -2.10
N LYS A 110 16.58 1.27 -2.38
CA LYS A 110 16.39 0.54 -3.65
C LYS A 110 14.93 0.27 -4.02
N LYS A 111 14.07 0.06 -3.01
CA LYS A 111 12.63 -0.21 -3.24
C LYS A 111 11.85 1.00 -3.75
N ILE A 112 12.32 2.23 -3.53
CA ILE A 112 11.66 3.44 -4.03
C ILE A 112 11.50 3.35 -5.54
N LYS A 113 12.60 3.06 -6.26
CA LYS A 113 12.57 2.90 -7.71
C LYS A 113 11.63 1.77 -8.12
N GLY A 114 11.69 0.63 -7.42
CA GLY A 114 10.79 -0.51 -7.69
C GLY A 114 9.30 -0.15 -7.63
N TYR A 115 8.86 0.56 -6.57
CA TYR A 115 7.47 1.00 -6.45
C TYR A 115 7.06 1.99 -7.54
N LEU A 116 7.92 2.98 -7.82
CA LEU A 116 7.61 4.02 -8.80
C LEU A 116 7.62 3.46 -10.24
N ASP A 117 8.58 2.60 -10.57
CA ASP A 117 8.67 1.94 -11.87
C ASP A 117 7.48 0.99 -12.09
N TYR A 118 7.06 0.28 -11.05
CA TYR A 118 5.85 -0.54 -11.10
C TYR A 118 4.63 0.32 -11.46
N VAL A 119 4.39 1.42 -10.73
CA VAL A 119 3.27 2.32 -11.04
C VAL A 119 3.37 2.92 -12.44
N LYS A 120 4.58 3.30 -12.87
CA LYS A 120 4.83 3.85 -14.20
C LYS A 120 4.49 2.85 -15.30
N ARG A 121 4.92 1.59 -15.17
CA ARG A 121 4.65 0.52 -16.14
C ARG A 121 3.15 0.23 -16.25
N LEU A 122 2.45 0.15 -15.12
CA LEU A 122 0.99 -0.02 -15.13
C LEU A 122 0.28 1.14 -15.83
N LYS A 123 0.69 2.38 -15.60
CA LYS A 123 0.09 3.54 -16.30
C LYS A 123 0.37 3.56 -17.80
N ALA A 124 1.46 2.95 -18.25
CA ALA A 124 1.85 2.92 -19.65
C ALA A 124 1.08 1.85 -20.46
N ASP A 125 0.44 0.88 -19.80
CA ASP A 125 -0.26 -0.22 -20.46
C ASP A 125 -1.69 -0.40 -19.91
N PRO A 126 -2.67 0.33 -20.48
CA PRO A 126 -4.08 0.20 -20.08
C PRO A 126 -4.66 -1.20 -20.32
N LYS A 127 -4.16 -1.94 -21.32
CA LYS A 127 -4.62 -3.30 -21.60
C LYS A 127 -4.20 -4.23 -20.47
N PHE A 128 -2.93 -4.14 -20.06
CA PHE A 128 -2.42 -4.86 -18.89
C PHE A 128 -3.23 -4.53 -17.63
N VAL A 129 -3.52 -3.25 -17.37
CA VAL A 129 -4.31 -2.85 -16.20
C VAL A 129 -5.67 -3.53 -16.20
N LYS A 130 -6.36 -3.57 -17.34
CA LYS A 130 -7.66 -4.22 -17.47
C LYS A 130 -7.58 -5.73 -17.17
N GLU A 131 -6.63 -6.43 -17.77
CA GLU A 131 -6.40 -7.87 -17.51
C GLU A 131 -6.08 -8.12 -16.03
N PHE A 132 -5.32 -7.21 -15.41
CA PHE A 132 -4.98 -7.32 -14.01
C PHE A 132 -6.17 -7.06 -13.07
N GLU A 133 -7.04 -6.12 -13.41
CA GLU A 133 -8.30 -5.90 -12.68
C GLU A 133 -9.24 -7.10 -12.80
N GLU A 134 -9.37 -7.68 -13.99
CA GLU A 134 -10.16 -8.90 -14.23
C GLU A 134 -9.66 -10.05 -13.36
N LEU A 135 -8.33 -10.28 -13.33
CA LEU A 135 -7.73 -11.25 -12.42
C LEU A 135 -8.10 -10.94 -10.97
N LYS A 136 -7.89 -9.71 -10.50
CA LYS A 136 -8.17 -9.36 -9.10
C LYS A 136 -9.62 -9.63 -8.74
N ARG A 137 -10.59 -9.20 -9.57
CA ARG A 137 -12.02 -9.45 -9.36
C ARG A 137 -12.32 -10.95 -9.29
N SER A 138 -11.69 -11.77 -10.14
CA SER A 138 -11.87 -13.24 -10.08
C SER A 138 -11.34 -13.89 -8.80
N LEU A 139 -10.47 -13.20 -8.06
CA LEU A 139 -9.89 -13.68 -6.80
C LEU A 139 -10.64 -13.16 -5.56
N ASP A 140 -11.72 -12.40 -5.75
CA ASP A 140 -12.55 -11.91 -4.65
C ASP A 140 -13.15 -13.08 -3.84
N GLY A 141 -13.13 -12.97 -2.52
CA GLY A 141 -13.60 -14.01 -1.60
C GLY A 141 -12.65 -15.20 -1.40
N LEU A 142 -11.52 -15.27 -2.11
CA LEU A 142 -10.51 -16.31 -1.92
C LEU A 142 -9.56 -15.99 -0.74
N PRO A 143 -8.91 -17.00 -0.14
CA PRO A 143 -7.91 -16.77 0.89
C PRO A 143 -6.74 -15.90 0.41
N GLU A 144 -6.22 -15.03 1.27
CA GLU A 144 -5.08 -14.14 1.01
C GLU A 144 -3.86 -14.88 0.43
N ARG A 145 -3.60 -16.12 0.85
CA ARG A 145 -2.52 -16.94 0.27
C ARG A 145 -2.73 -17.17 -1.23
N VAL A 146 -3.92 -17.64 -1.62
CA VAL A 146 -4.27 -17.93 -3.03
C VAL A 146 -4.23 -16.64 -3.86
N TYR A 147 -4.75 -15.54 -3.31
CA TYR A 147 -4.67 -14.23 -3.96
C TYR A 147 -3.22 -13.81 -4.24
N LYS A 148 -2.32 -13.97 -3.25
CA LYS A 148 -0.89 -13.63 -3.42
C LYS A 148 -0.20 -14.49 -4.47
N GLU A 149 -0.42 -15.81 -4.43
CA GLU A 149 0.15 -16.76 -5.39
C GLU A 149 -0.28 -16.42 -6.82
N LYS A 150 -1.60 -16.29 -7.06
CA LYS A 150 -2.15 -15.98 -8.39
C LYS A 150 -1.73 -14.61 -8.90
N LYS A 151 -1.68 -13.61 -8.02
CA LYS A 151 -1.16 -12.27 -8.36
C LYS A 151 0.31 -12.35 -8.76
N LEU A 152 1.15 -13.11 -8.05
CA LEU A 152 2.56 -13.25 -8.37
C LEU A 152 2.77 -14.00 -9.68
N GLU A 153 2.06 -15.11 -9.90
CA GLU A 153 2.06 -15.84 -11.17
C GLU A 153 1.72 -14.93 -12.37
N PHE A 154 0.72 -14.07 -12.19
CA PHE A 154 0.35 -13.10 -13.22
C PHE A 154 1.45 -12.07 -13.45
N LEU A 155 1.98 -11.45 -12.39
CA LEU A 155 3.03 -10.44 -12.52
C LEU A 155 4.31 -10.99 -13.15
N ASN A 156 4.73 -12.21 -12.79
CA ASN A 156 5.94 -12.85 -13.34
C ASN A 156 5.84 -13.15 -14.86
N LYS A 157 4.64 -13.12 -15.46
CA LYS A 157 4.49 -13.26 -16.92
C LYS A 157 4.79 -11.97 -17.68
N TYR A 158 4.79 -10.82 -17.00
CA TYR A 158 4.92 -9.50 -17.60
C TYR A 158 6.16 -8.73 -17.11
N PHE A 159 6.84 -9.23 -16.08
CA PHE A 159 8.02 -8.64 -15.45
C PHE A 159 9.13 -9.68 -15.32
#